data_AF-A0A929CBJ1-F1
#
_entry.id   AF-A0A929CBJ1-F1
#
_cell.length_a   1.000
_cell.length_b   1.000
_cell.length_c   1.000
_cell.angle_alpha   90.00
_cell.angle_beta   90.00
_cell.angle_gamma   90.00
#
_symmetry.space_group_name_H-M   'P 1'
#
loop_
_entity.id
_entity.type
_entity.pdbx_description
1 polymer ?
#
loop_
_entity_poly.entity_id
_entity_poly.type
_entity_poly.pdbx_seq_one_letter_code
_entity_poly.pdbx_strand_id
1 'polypeptide(L)'
;MAYLNNILHQVAKPARYTGGEWNSVVKDWDKTFIRIALSYPDLYEIGMSNMALPILYELLNSQPDVLAERVYAPWIDMEAVMRTAGIPLFSLESKHPLKDFDIIGFSLGYELTYTNVLNMLHLSQIPVLASERNDSHPVVIAGGSCALNPEPMADFIDFFVIGDGEEVLLELLDSFRDWKREGKGAPKRELFRQVATIPGIYVPSLYQVEYQADGSFKSITLTVAQAKPTIQRRIVTKLPP
;
A
#
# COMPACT_ATOMS: atom_id res chain seq x y z
N MET A 1 1.17 -23.30 0.94
CA MET A 1 -0.28 -23.38 1.23
C MET A 1 -0.66 -24.28 2.42
N ALA A 2 0.00 -25.43 2.66
CA ALA A 2 -0.37 -26.33 3.76
C ALA A 2 -0.23 -25.77 5.20
N TYR A 3 0.52 -24.67 5.39
CA TYR A 3 0.82 -24.13 6.72
C TYR A 3 -0.33 -23.35 7.36
N LEU A 4 -1.22 -22.72 6.58
CA LEU A 4 -2.21 -21.80 7.14
C LEU A 4 -3.39 -22.50 7.83
N ASN A 5 -3.89 -23.59 7.24
CA ASN A 5 -4.98 -24.38 7.85
C ASN A 5 -4.58 -24.99 9.21
N ASN A 6 -3.28 -25.18 9.44
CA ASN A 6 -2.75 -25.76 10.66
C ASN A 6 -2.60 -24.74 11.80
N ILE A 7 -2.85 -23.45 11.57
CA ILE A 7 -2.77 -22.43 12.63
C ILE A 7 -4.13 -21.83 12.99
N LEU A 8 -5.14 -21.96 12.14
CA LEU A 8 -6.45 -21.35 12.37
C LEU A 8 -7.18 -21.89 13.62
N HIS A 9 -6.92 -23.13 14.03
CA HIS A 9 -7.51 -23.69 15.25
C HIS A 9 -6.90 -23.11 16.55
N GLN A 10 -5.84 -22.30 16.44
CA GLN A 10 -5.11 -21.71 17.57
C GLN A 10 -5.56 -20.26 17.88
N VAL A 11 -6.49 -19.71 17.10
CA VAL A 11 -6.93 -18.30 17.20
C VAL A 11 -8.42 -18.19 17.51
N ALA A 12 -8.84 -17.10 18.13
CA ALA A 12 -10.21 -16.93 18.63
C ALA A 12 -11.24 -16.77 17.50
N LYS A 13 -10.88 -16.10 16.40
CA LYS A 13 -11.77 -15.86 15.24
C LYS A 13 -11.12 -16.26 13.91
N PRO A 14 -11.04 -17.56 13.60
CA PRO A 14 -10.37 -18.05 12.39
C PRO A 14 -11.00 -17.56 11.08
N ALA A 15 -12.32 -17.29 11.07
CA ALA A 15 -13.05 -16.83 9.90
C ALA A 15 -12.50 -15.51 9.31
N ARG A 16 -11.82 -14.67 10.12
CA ARG A 16 -11.15 -13.45 9.63
C ARG A 16 -10.07 -13.71 8.58
N TYR A 17 -9.56 -14.94 8.54
CA TYR A 17 -8.36 -15.29 7.78
C TYR A 17 -8.63 -16.35 6.70
N THR A 18 -9.87 -16.85 6.57
CA THR A 18 -10.19 -17.91 5.60
C THR A 18 -10.26 -17.39 4.17
N GLY A 19 -10.84 -16.20 3.96
CA GLY A 19 -11.17 -15.71 2.61
C GLY A 19 -12.31 -16.52 1.98
N GLY A 20 -12.43 -16.48 0.64
CA GLY A 20 -13.45 -17.22 -0.10
C GLY A 20 -14.84 -16.59 -0.06
N GLU A 21 -14.91 -15.29 0.17
CA GLU A 21 -16.16 -14.53 0.18
C GLU A 21 -16.84 -14.49 -1.19
N TRP A 22 -18.16 -14.29 -1.16
CA TRP A 22 -18.91 -13.92 -2.36
C TRP A 22 -18.35 -12.62 -2.96
N ASN A 23 -18.25 -12.56 -4.28
CA ASN A 23 -17.60 -11.48 -5.05
C ASN A 23 -16.07 -11.37 -4.88
N SER A 24 -15.40 -12.36 -4.29
CA SER A 24 -13.93 -12.44 -4.36
C SER A 24 -13.50 -12.67 -5.82
N VAL A 25 -12.68 -11.78 -6.34
CA VAL A 25 -11.98 -11.94 -7.63
C VAL A 25 -10.65 -12.64 -7.39
N VAL A 26 -10.44 -13.77 -8.05
CA VAL A 26 -9.17 -14.51 -8.01
C VAL A 26 -8.64 -14.63 -9.43
N LYS A 27 -7.49 -14.01 -9.69
CA LYS A 27 -6.76 -14.10 -10.96
C LYS A 27 -5.56 -15.03 -10.83
N ASP A 28 -5.10 -15.55 -11.95
CA ASP A 28 -3.92 -16.41 -12.00
C ASP A 28 -2.67 -15.58 -11.67
N TRP A 29 -2.03 -15.90 -10.54
CA TRP A 29 -0.88 -15.17 -10.00
C TRP A 29 0.27 -15.09 -11.01
N ASP A 30 0.58 -16.19 -11.69
CA ASP A 30 1.72 -16.30 -12.58
C ASP A 30 1.49 -15.63 -13.94
N LYS A 31 0.21 -15.48 -14.35
CA LYS A 31 -0.17 -14.81 -15.60
C LYS A 31 -0.45 -13.31 -15.45
N THR A 32 -0.63 -12.83 -14.22
CA THR A 32 -1.00 -11.43 -14.00
C THR A 32 0.24 -10.53 -13.90
N PHE A 33 0.24 -9.42 -14.65
CA PHE A 33 1.41 -8.57 -14.83
C PHE A 33 1.69 -7.69 -13.61
N ILE A 34 0.67 -7.10 -12.98
CA ILE A 34 0.81 -6.25 -11.80
C ILE A 34 0.04 -6.86 -10.64
N ARG A 35 0.69 -6.95 -9.48
CA ARG A 35 0.12 -7.55 -8.26
C ARG A 35 0.08 -6.51 -7.15
N ILE A 36 -1.12 -6.19 -6.68
CA ILE A 36 -1.37 -5.14 -5.70
C ILE A 36 -2.02 -5.74 -4.45
N ALA A 37 -1.43 -5.43 -3.29
CA ALA A 37 -2.02 -5.72 -1.99
C ALA A 37 -2.72 -4.46 -1.46
N LEU A 38 -4.06 -4.45 -1.48
CA LEU A 38 -4.89 -3.43 -0.87
C LEU A 38 -5.03 -3.69 0.63
N SER A 39 -4.24 -2.96 1.41
CA SER A 39 -4.09 -3.16 2.85
C SER A 39 -4.93 -2.17 3.64
N TYR A 40 -5.75 -2.69 4.55
CA TYR A 40 -6.41 -1.90 5.57
C TYR A 40 -5.73 -2.16 6.92
N PRO A 41 -5.16 -1.15 7.59
CA PRO A 41 -4.36 -1.32 8.81
C PRO A 41 -5.22 -1.52 10.06
N ASP A 42 -6.22 -2.39 9.96
CA ASP A 42 -7.12 -2.77 11.04
C ASP A 42 -7.69 -4.17 10.76
N LEU A 43 -8.48 -4.68 11.70
CA LEU A 43 -9.17 -5.95 11.60
C LEU A 43 -10.06 -6.03 10.36
N TYR A 44 -10.20 -7.26 9.85
CA TYR A 44 -11.08 -7.62 8.74
C TYR A 44 -12.48 -7.02 8.86
N GLU A 45 -13.17 -7.16 9.99
CA GLU A 45 -14.53 -6.62 10.15
C GLU A 45 -14.62 -5.09 10.05
N ILE A 46 -13.56 -4.37 10.46
CA ILE A 46 -13.50 -2.91 10.35
C ILE A 46 -13.20 -2.51 8.92
N GLY A 47 -12.20 -3.14 8.29
CA GLY A 47 -11.82 -2.83 6.92
C GLY A 47 -12.88 -3.21 5.89
N MET A 48 -13.66 -4.27 6.12
CA MET A 48 -14.82 -4.62 5.29
C MET A 48 -15.95 -3.59 5.34
N SER A 49 -16.01 -2.81 6.42
CA SER A 49 -16.99 -1.73 6.57
C SER A 49 -16.53 -0.43 5.90
N ASN A 50 -15.32 -0.39 5.33
CA ASN A 50 -14.79 0.75 4.59
C ASN A 50 -15.27 0.72 3.14
N MET A 51 -15.95 1.77 2.67
CA MET A 51 -16.48 1.81 1.29
C MET A 51 -15.41 2.04 0.22
N ALA A 52 -14.29 2.70 0.54
CA ALA A 52 -13.24 2.97 -0.45
C ALA A 52 -12.55 1.68 -0.88
N LEU A 53 -12.34 0.73 0.04
CA LEU A 53 -11.63 -0.51 -0.25
C LEU A 53 -12.32 -1.37 -1.33
N PRO A 54 -13.64 -1.66 -1.28
CA PRO A 54 -14.36 -2.34 -2.36
C PRO A 54 -14.30 -1.60 -3.70
N ILE A 55 -14.40 -0.26 -3.70
CA ILE A 55 -14.35 0.56 -4.93
C ILE A 55 -12.98 0.39 -5.61
N LEU A 56 -11.88 0.54 -4.85
CA LEU A 56 -10.53 0.36 -5.38
C LEU A 56 -10.29 -1.09 -5.78
N TYR A 57 -10.81 -2.06 -5.02
CA TYR A 57 -10.72 -3.48 -5.33
C TYR A 57 -11.37 -3.82 -6.67
N GLU A 58 -12.58 -3.32 -6.92
CA GLU A 58 -13.29 -3.53 -8.18
C GLU A 58 -12.62 -2.78 -9.34
N LEU A 59 -12.22 -1.52 -9.13
CA LEU A 59 -11.51 -0.73 -10.12
C LEU A 59 -10.23 -1.42 -10.59
N LEU A 60 -9.38 -1.88 -9.66
CA LEU A 60 -8.14 -2.58 -9.99
C LEU A 60 -8.42 -3.93 -10.64
N ASN A 61 -9.35 -4.72 -10.09
CA ASN A 61 -9.65 -6.03 -10.65
C ASN A 61 -10.42 -5.98 -11.98
N SER A 62 -10.98 -4.82 -12.37
CA SER A 62 -11.50 -4.60 -13.73
C SER A 62 -10.39 -4.56 -14.80
N GLN A 63 -9.15 -4.26 -14.39
CA GLN A 63 -8.01 -4.21 -15.30
C GLN A 63 -7.52 -5.63 -15.61
N PRO A 64 -7.42 -6.04 -16.88
CA PRO A 64 -7.10 -7.44 -17.23
C PRO A 64 -5.70 -7.87 -16.78
N ASP A 65 -4.76 -6.94 -16.64
CA ASP A 65 -3.36 -7.17 -16.32
C ASP A 65 -3.00 -6.93 -14.84
N VAL A 66 -3.99 -6.58 -14.00
CA VAL A 66 -3.80 -6.29 -12.57
C VAL A 66 -4.55 -7.30 -11.70
N LEU A 67 -3.89 -7.84 -10.69
CA LEU A 67 -4.49 -8.61 -9.61
C LEU A 67 -4.44 -7.73 -8.37
N ALA A 68 -5.60 -7.49 -7.76
CA ALA A 68 -5.67 -6.80 -6.48
C ALA A 68 -6.27 -7.72 -5.43
N GLU A 69 -5.58 -7.82 -4.30
CA GLU A 69 -5.96 -8.68 -3.17
C GLU A 69 -5.97 -7.88 -1.88
N ARG A 70 -6.86 -8.24 -0.97
CA ARG A 70 -7.08 -7.51 0.28
C ARG A 70 -6.18 -8.04 1.38
N VAL A 71 -5.74 -7.16 2.25
CA VAL A 71 -4.92 -7.49 3.43
C VAL A 71 -5.44 -6.72 4.61
N TYR A 72 -5.47 -7.37 5.78
CA TYR A 72 -5.92 -6.78 7.03
C TYR A 72 -4.87 -7.01 8.11
N ALA A 73 -4.84 -6.16 9.12
CA ALA A 73 -4.00 -6.40 10.29
C ALA A 73 -4.52 -7.65 11.04
N PRO A 74 -3.66 -8.63 11.38
CA PRO A 74 -4.07 -9.75 12.19
C PRO A 74 -4.37 -9.28 13.62
N TRP A 75 -5.25 -10.00 14.31
CA TRP A 75 -5.41 -9.79 15.75
C TRP A 75 -4.19 -10.33 16.51
N ILE A 76 -4.03 -9.90 17.76
CA ILE A 76 -2.87 -10.22 18.61
C ILE A 76 -2.59 -11.73 18.75
N ASP A 77 -3.62 -12.57 18.72
CA ASP A 77 -3.50 -14.03 18.82
C ASP A 77 -2.96 -14.64 17.52
N MET A 78 -3.50 -14.24 16.38
CA MET A 78 -3.03 -14.66 15.06
C MET A 78 -1.61 -14.15 14.80
N GLU A 79 -1.31 -12.90 15.16
CA GLU A 79 0.04 -12.36 15.04
C GLU A 79 1.05 -13.20 15.83
N ALA A 80 0.74 -13.55 17.08
CA ALA A 80 1.62 -14.36 17.91
C ALA A 80 1.90 -15.74 17.29
N VAL A 81 0.87 -16.38 16.73
CA VAL A 81 1.01 -17.68 16.05
C VAL A 81 1.82 -17.54 14.77
N MET A 82 1.57 -16.51 13.96
CA MET A 82 2.33 -16.22 12.74
C MET A 82 3.81 -15.98 13.02
N ARG A 83 4.13 -15.18 14.05
CA ARG A 83 5.52 -14.93 14.46
C ARG A 83 6.21 -16.20 14.91
N THR A 84 5.55 -17.00 15.75
CA THR A 84 6.09 -18.28 16.25
C THR A 84 6.36 -19.27 15.12
N ALA A 85 5.47 -19.30 14.12
CA ALA A 85 5.58 -20.18 12.96
C ALA A 85 6.46 -19.62 11.82
N GLY A 86 6.97 -18.38 11.94
CA GLY A 86 7.72 -17.71 10.88
C GLY A 86 6.89 -17.42 9.62
N ILE A 87 5.57 -17.30 9.74
CA ILE A 87 4.66 -17.05 8.63
C ILE A 87 4.55 -15.53 8.40
N PRO A 88 4.96 -15.02 7.22
CA PRO A 88 4.81 -13.60 6.92
C PRO A 88 3.32 -13.23 6.76
N LEU A 89 3.00 -11.95 6.94
CA LEU A 89 1.67 -11.45 6.58
C LEU A 89 1.35 -11.71 5.11
N PHE A 90 0.11 -12.14 4.85
CA PHE A 90 -0.36 -12.64 3.57
C PHE A 90 -1.73 -12.05 3.19
N SER A 91 -2.05 -12.11 1.91
CA SER A 91 -3.33 -11.64 1.36
C SER A 91 -4.52 -12.55 1.67
N LEU A 92 -5.74 -12.00 1.65
CA LEU A 92 -6.95 -12.72 1.99
C LEU A 92 -7.36 -13.72 0.91
N GLU A 93 -7.21 -13.39 -0.36
CA GLU A 93 -7.70 -14.20 -1.48
C GLU A 93 -6.80 -15.41 -1.73
N SER A 94 -5.52 -15.17 -1.98
CA SER A 94 -4.58 -16.23 -2.39
C SER A 94 -3.50 -16.54 -1.36
N LYS A 95 -3.51 -15.90 -0.19
CA LYS A 95 -2.53 -16.15 0.89
C LYS A 95 -1.07 -15.98 0.46
N HIS A 96 -0.81 -15.18 -0.58
CA HIS A 96 0.56 -14.84 -0.95
C HIS A 96 1.15 -13.88 0.08
N PRO A 97 2.42 -14.07 0.48
CA PRO A 97 3.13 -13.12 1.32
C PRO A 97 3.16 -11.72 0.68
N LEU A 98 3.01 -10.67 1.50
CA LEU A 98 3.01 -9.29 1.00
C LEU A 98 4.29 -8.87 0.29
N LYS A 99 5.43 -9.46 0.68
CA LYS A 99 6.73 -9.20 0.05
C LYS A 99 6.82 -9.67 -1.41
N ASP A 100 5.88 -10.52 -1.86
CA ASP A 100 5.85 -11.05 -3.23
C ASP A 100 4.96 -10.21 -4.19
N PHE A 101 4.28 -9.19 -3.66
CA PHE A 101 3.51 -8.22 -4.45
C PHE A 101 4.41 -7.15 -5.06
N ASP A 102 3.90 -6.47 -6.09
CA ASP A 102 4.59 -5.33 -6.70
C ASP A 102 4.33 -4.04 -5.92
N ILE A 103 3.10 -3.85 -5.46
CA ILE A 103 2.63 -2.66 -4.74
C ILE A 103 1.85 -3.10 -3.50
N ILE A 104 2.09 -2.42 -2.37
CA ILE A 104 1.26 -2.50 -1.16
C ILE A 104 0.64 -1.13 -0.95
N GLY A 105 -0.69 -1.03 -1.03
CA GLY A 105 -1.42 0.21 -0.81
C GLY A 105 -2.15 0.22 0.51
N PHE A 106 -1.81 1.15 1.41
CA PHE A 106 -2.48 1.31 2.70
C PHE A 106 -3.59 2.37 2.62
N SER A 107 -4.79 2.00 3.07
CA SER A 107 -5.89 2.96 3.30
C SER A 107 -5.83 3.50 4.73
N LEU A 108 -5.39 4.75 4.89
CA LEU A 108 -5.25 5.43 6.18
C LEU A 108 -6.52 6.24 6.51
N GLY A 109 -7.46 5.60 7.21
CA GLY A 109 -8.70 6.25 7.64
C GLY A 109 -8.55 7.18 8.85
N TYR A 110 -7.65 6.83 9.77
CA TYR A 110 -7.42 7.57 11.02
C TYR A 110 -6.03 7.24 11.61
N GLU A 111 -5.46 8.17 12.35
CA GLU A 111 -4.05 8.17 12.79
C GLU A 111 -3.71 7.04 13.77
N LEU A 112 -4.69 6.55 14.54
CA LEU A 112 -4.47 5.47 15.51
C LEU A 112 -4.05 4.14 14.85
N THR A 113 -4.21 4.01 13.53
CA THR A 113 -3.80 2.82 12.77
C THR A 113 -2.36 2.88 12.25
N TYR A 114 -1.63 3.97 12.45
CA TYR A 114 -0.26 4.12 11.91
C TYR A 114 0.68 3.04 12.43
N THR A 115 0.59 2.69 13.71
CA THR A 115 1.39 1.61 14.30
C THR A 115 1.05 0.24 13.70
N ASN A 116 -0.19 0.02 13.29
CA ASN A 116 -0.58 -1.20 12.56
C ASN A 116 0.06 -1.26 11.18
N VAL A 117 0.21 -0.14 10.46
CA VAL A 117 0.97 -0.10 9.19
C VAL A 117 2.41 -0.57 9.40
N LEU A 118 3.08 -0.02 10.42
CA LEU A 118 4.47 -0.40 10.73
C LEU A 118 4.57 -1.88 11.12
N ASN A 119 3.61 -2.35 11.94
CA ASN A 119 3.52 -3.75 12.34
C ASN A 119 3.28 -4.69 11.14
N MET A 120 2.40 -4.30 10.21
CA MET A 120 2.11 -5.06 9.00
C MET A 120 3.36 -5.18 8.12
N LEU A 121 4.09 -4.08 7.87
CA LEU A 121 5.36 -4.12 7.12
C LEU A 121 6.37 -5.05 7.79
N HIS A 122 6.55 -4.90 9.10
CA HIS A 122 7.47 -5.73 9.87
C HIS A 122 7.07 -7.23 9.83
N LEU A 123 5.79 -7.55 10.00
CA LEU A 123 5.27 -8.92 9.94
C LEU A 123 5.34 -9.50 8.51
N SER A 124 5.26 -8.66 7.48
CA SER A 124 5.50 -9.03 6.08
C SER A 124 6.99 -9.29 5.76
N GLN A 125 7.90 -9.06 6.71
CA GLN A 125 9.35 -9.13 6.51
C GLN A 125 9.84 -8.10 5.48
N ILE A 126 9.23 -6.91 5.49
CA ILE A 126 9.62 -5.76 4.66
C ILE A 126 10.22 -4.70 5.60
N PRO A 127 11.35 -4.06 5.24
CA PRO A 127 11.90 -2.96 6.03
C PRO A 127 10.85 -1.87 6.25
N VAL A 128 10.70 -1.48 7.50
CA VAL A 128 9.68 -0.51 7.94
C VAL A 128 10.00 0.87 7.39
N LEU A 129 11.26 1.28 7.46
CA LEU A 129 11.75 2.53 6.90
C LEU A 129 11.88 2.43 5.38
N ALA A 130 11.40 3.46 4.67
CA ALA A 130 11.51 3.56 3.23
C ALA A 130 12.97 3.61 2.76
N SER A 131 13.85 4.24 3.54
CA SER A 131 15.29 4.35 3.27
C SER A 131 16.03 3.01 3.32
N GLU A 132 15.46 1.99 3.97
CA GLU A 132 16.04 0.64 4.07
C GLU A 132 15.53 -0.31 2.97
N ARG A 133 14.52 0.11 2.19
CA ARG A 133 13.99 -0.66 1.07
C ARG A 133 14.83 -0.46 -0.19
N ASN A 134 15.11 -1.54 -0.89
CA ASN A 134 15.76 -1.53 -2.20
C ASN A 134 14.76 -1.89 -3.33
N ASP A 135 15.27 -2.02 -4.55
CA ASP A 135 14.47 -2.32 -5.74
C ASP A 135 13.81 -3.71 -5.74
N SER A 136 14.24 -4.65 -4.87
CA SER A 136 13.62 -5.98 -4.76
C SER A 136 12.39 -6.03 -3.85
N HIS A 137 12.14 -4.98 -3.06
CA HIS A 137 10.96 -4.90 -2.19
C HIS A 137 9.73 -4.44 -2.99
N PRO A 138 8.50 -4.62 -2.50
CA PRO A 138 7.33 -3.95 -3.07
C PRO A 138 7.45 -2.41 -2.94
N VAL A 139 6.70 -1.69 -3.78
CA VAL A 139 6.46 -0.25 -3.59
C VAL A 139 5.36 -0.08 -2.55
N VAL A 140 5.61 0.71 -1.50
CA VAL A 140 4.66 0.94 -0.41
C VAL A 140 4.01 2.30 -0.58
N ILE A 141 2.70 2.32 -0.79
CA ILE A 141 1.92 3.54 -1.02
C ILE A 141 0.85 3.70 0.06
N ALA A 142 0.39 4.93 0.27
CA ALA A 142 -0.72 5.18 1.19
C ALA A 142 -1.69 6.24 0.66
N GLY A 143 -2.96 6.11 1.02
CA GLY A 143 -4.01 7.07 0.71
C GLY A 143 -5.02 7.16 1.85
N GLY A 144 -6.19 7.76 1.59
CA GLY A 144 -7.23 7.96 2.59
C GLY A 144 -7.17 9.35 3.24
N SER A 145 -8.10 9.64 4.15
CA SER A 145 -8.27 10.95 4.80
C SER A 145 -7.00 11.46 5.47
N CYS A 146 -6.23 10.56 6.10
CA CYS A 146 -4.98 10.92 6.76
C CYS A 146 -3.87 11.33 5.79
N ALA A 147 -3.92 10.94 4.52
CA ALA A 147 -2.94 11.36 3.52
C ALA A 147 -3.00 12.86 3.19
N LEU A 148 -4.01 13.60 3.68
CA LEU A 148 -4.02 15.06 3.65
C LEU A 148 -2.91 15.67 4.53
N ASN A 149 -2.40 14.94 5.52
CA ASN A 149 -1.26 15.31 6.36
C ASN A 149 -0.24 14.15 6.37
N PRO A 150 0.53 13.94 5.28
CA PRO A 150 1.32 12.72 5.09
C PRO A 150 2.60 12.64 5.92
N GLU A 151 3.13 13.78 6.39
CA GLU A 151 4.43 13.89 7.06
C GLU A 151 4.65 12.94 8.25
N PRO A 152 3.68 12.66 9.15
CA PRO A 152 3.86 11.70 10.23
C PRO A 152 4.20 10.27 9.77
N MET A 153 3.89 9.94 8.50
CA MET A 153 4.15 8.63 7.90
C MET A 153 5.22 8.67 6.80
N ALA A 154 5.82 9.83 6.53
CA ALA A 154 6.71 10.05 5.39
C ALA A 154 7.95 9.13 5.37
N ASP A 155 8.49 8.80 6.54
CA ASP A 155 9.66 7.91 6.64
C ASP A 155 9.36 6.44 6.30
N PHE A 156 8.08 6.06 6.23
CA PHE A 156 7.64 4.67 6.09
C PHE A 156 6.97 4.35 4.76
N ILE A 157 6.56 5.37 4.00
CA ILE A 157 5.77 5.24 2.76
C ILE A 157 6.57 5.80 1.58
N ASP A 158 6.60 5.07 0.46
CA ASP A 158 7.35 5.50 -0.73
C ASP A 158 6.66 6.69 -1.41
N PHE A 159 5.33 6.68 -1.53
CA PHE A 159 4.54 7.86 -1.89
C PHE A 159 3.07 7.79 -1.45
N PHE A 160 2.46 8.96 -1.32
CA PHE A 160 1.08 9.15 -0.92
C PHE A 160 0.20 9.54 -2.10
N VAL A 161 -1.04 9.07 -2.09
CA VAL A 161 -2.13 9.53 -2.96
C VAL A 161 -3.03 10.45 -2.13
N ILE A 162 -3.06 11.73 -2.47
CA ILE A 162 -3.75 12.80 -1.74
C ILE A 162 -5.03 13.20 -2.49
N GLY A 163 -6.17 12.98 -1.84
CA GLY A 163 -7.50 13.21 -2.39
C GLY A 163 -8.12 11.93 -2.94
N ASP A 164 -8.99 12.08 -3.93
CA ASP A 164 -9.75 10.96 -4.50
C ASP A 164 -8.83 10.03 -5.31
N GLY A 165 -8.77 8.78 -4.89
CA GLY A 165 -7.80 7.81 -5.38
C GLY A 165 -8.22 7.13 -6.69
N GLU A 166 -9.51 7.10 -7.00
CA GLU A 166 -10.10 6.36 -8.11
C GLU A 166 -9.53 6.81 -9.47
N GLU A 167 -9.37 8.12 -9.69
CA GLU A 167 -8.78 8.65 -10.93
C GLU A 167 -7.25 8.47 -10.96
N VAL A 168 -6.59 8.79 -9.84
CA VAL A 168 -5.12 8.73 -9.73
C VAL A 168 -4.59 7.33 -9.92
N LEU A 169 -5.35 6.33 -9.45
CA LEU A 169 -4.91 4.95 -9.47
C LEU A 169 -4.73 4.42 -10.90
N LEU A 170 -5.52 4.88 -11.87
CA LEU A 170 -5.34 4.49 -13.28
C LEU A 170 -4.08 5.12 -13.88
N GLU A 171 -3.84 6.42 -13.64
CA GLU A 171 -2.60 7.12 -14.07
C GLU A 171 -1.35 6.48 -13.42
N LEU A 172 -1.47 6.08 -12.16
CA LEU A 172 -0.43 5.38 -11.41
C LEU A 172 -0.16 3.99 -12.01
N LEU A 173 -1.21 3.24 -12.34
CA LEU A 173 -1.07 1.94 -13.00
C LEU A 173 -0.37 2.07 -14.35
N ASP A 174 -0.71 3.08 -15.16
CA ASP A 174 -0.04 3.32 -16.44
C ASP A 174 1.45 3.60 -16.26
N SER A 175 1.80 4.48 -15.32
CA SER A 175 3.22 4.76 -15.00
C SER A 175 3.95 3.51 -14.50
N PHE A 176 3.29 2.70 -13.66
CA PHE A 176 3.87 1.46 -13.16
C PHE A 176 4.02 0.39 -14.26
N ARG A 177 3.06 0.29 -15.17
CA ARG A 177 3.11 -0.61 -16.34
C ARG A 177 4.31 -0.28 -17.21
N ASP A 178 4.50 1.00 -17.52
CA ASP A 178 5.60 1.45 -18.37
C ASP A 178 6.95 1.20 -17.70
N TRP A 179 7.11 1.60 -16.43
CA TRP A 179 8.31 1.31 -15.64
C TRP A 179 8.62 -0.19 -15.55
N LYS A 180 7.60 -1.03 -15.31
CA LYS A 180 7.78 -2.48 -15.20
C LYS A 180 8.13 -3.13 -16.55
N ARG A 181 7.63 -2.59 -17.67
CA ARG A 181 7.96 -3.05 -19.04
C ARG A 181 9.38 -2.69 -19.45
N GLU A 182 9.88 -1.52 -19.04
CA GLU A 182 11.26 -1.09 -19.27
C GLU A 182 12.29 -2.04 -18.63
N GLY A 183 11.85 -2.85 -17.65
CA GLY A 183 12.51 -4.07 -17.19
C GLY A 183 12.95 -4.04 -15.73
N LYS A 184 13.24 -5.23 -15.17
CA LYS A 184 13.65 -5.46 -13.75
C LYS A 184 14.97 -4.80 -13.32
N GLY A 185 15.54 -3.90 -14.12
CA GLY A 185 16.77 -3.16 -13.82
C GLY A 185 16.57 -1.65 -13.69
N ALA A 186 15.38 -1.12 -13.98
CA ALA A 186 15.08 0.29 -13.78
C ALA A 186 14.96 0.56 -12.27
N PRO A 187 15.77 1.48 -11.69
CA PRO A 187 15.67 1.81 -10.26
C PRO A 187 14.28 2.36 -9.94
N LYS A 188 13.71 1.98 -8.79
CA LYS A 188 12.41 2.54 -8.32
C LYS A 188 12.41 4.06 -8.25
N ARG A 189 13.58 4.68 -8.06
CA ARG A 189 13.72 6.14 -8.07
C ARG A 189 13.25 6.77 -9.37
N GLU A 190 13.33 6.09 -10.51
CA GLU A 190 12.78 6.62 -11.77
C GLU A 190 11.25 6.56 -11.78
N LEU A 191 10.64 5.47 -11.32
CA LEU A 191 9.19 5.41 -11.07
C LEU A 191 8.75 6.56 -10.15
N PHE A 192 9.47 6.80 -9.07
CA PHE A 192 9.16 7.86 -8.11
C PHE A 192 9.17 9.25 -8.75
N ARG A 193 10.12 9.53 -9.66
CA ARG A 193 10.14 10.78 -10.43
C ARG A 193 8.99 10.86 -11.43
N GLN A 194 8.63 9.76 -12.09
CA GLN A 194 7.52 9.71 -13.03
C GLN A 194 6.20 10.00 -12.30
N VAL A 195 5.90 9.28 -11.22
CA VAL A 195 4.64 9.44 -10.48
C VAL A 195 4.53 10.79 -9.77
N ALA A 196 5.64 11.42 -9.39
CA ALA A 196 5.61 12.78 -8.82
C ALA A 196 5.05 13.84 -9.78
N THR A 197 5.03 13.56 -11.09
CA THR A 197 4.41 14.47 -12.08
C THR A 197 2.87 14.43 -12.04
N ILE A 198 2.30 13.31 -11.57
CA ILE A 198 0.86 13.09 -11.46
C ILE A 198 0.31 13.96 -10.33
N PRO A 199 -0.66 14.85 -10.59
CA PRO A 199 -1.32 15.62 -9.53
C PRO A 199 -1.88 14.70 -8.43
N GLY A 200 -1.82 15.13 -7.17
CA GLY A 200 -2.25 14.33 -6.02
C GLY A 200 -1.21 13.32 -5.51
N ILE A 201 -0.09 13.09 -6.20
CA ILE A 201 0.97 12.22 -5.68
C ILE A 201 2.03 13.04 -4.93
N TYR A 202 2.33 12.63 -3.70
CA TYR A 202 3.41 13.17 -2.89
C TYR A 202 4.46 12.09 -2.62
N VAL A 203 5.71 12.33 -3.03
CA VAL A 203 6.81 11.37 -2.85
C VAL A 203 7.82 11.96 -1.85
N PRO A 204 7.84 11.53 -0.57
CA PRO A 204 8.64 12.18 0.47
C PRO A 204 10.14 12.25 0.15
N SER A 205 10.70 11.18 -0.44
CA SER A 205 12.13 11.12 -0.79
C SER A 205 12.59 12.17 -1.80
N LEU A 206 11.65 12.87 -2.47
CA LEU A 206 11.96 13.95 -3.40
C LEU A 206 12.06 15.33 -2.74
N TYR A 207 11.98 15.38 -1.41
CA TYR A 207 12.02 16.60 -0.61
C TYR A 207 13.09 16.47 0.47
N GLN A 208 13.86 17.55 0.66
CA GLN A 208 14.80 17.67 1.76
C GLN A 208 14.29 18.73 2.73
N VAL A 209 14.01 18.30 3.96
CA VAL A 209 13.62 19.18 5.06
C VAL A 209 14.88 19.65 5.79
N GLU A 210 14.93 20.95 6.07
CA GLU A 210 15.91 21.56 6.96
C GLU A 210 15.23 21.99 8.26
N TYR A 211 15.86 21.66 9.38
CA TYR A 211 15.48 22.13 10.71
C TYR A 211 16.54 23.08 11.25
N GLN A 212 16.12 24.02 12.09
CA GLN A 212 17.03 24.88 12.84
C GLN A 212 17.67 24.11 14.00
N ALA A 213 18.67 24.71 14.66
CA ALA A 213 19.35 24.08 15.80
C ALA A 213 18.43 23.80 16.99
N ASP A 214 17.31 24.53 17.10
CA ASP A 214 16.28 24.32 18.13
C ASP A 214 15.21 23.28 17.74
N GLY A 215 15.35 22.65 16.58
CA GLY A 215 14.39 21.66 16.05
C GLY A 215 13.18 22.26 15.33
N SER A 216 13.07 23.58 15.21
CA SER A 216 11.99 24.22 14.45
C SER A 216 12.18 24.02 12.94
N PHE A 217 11.07 23.91 12.21
CA PHE A 217 11.08 23.82 10.75
C PHE A 217 11.69 25.08 10.12
N LYS A 218 12.64 24.91 9.20
CA LYS A 218 13.30 26.01 8.48
C LYS A 218 12.80 26.11 7.05
N SER A 219 12.94 25.03 6.27
CA SER A 219 12.57 25.02 4.86
C SER A 219 12.43 23.60 4.33
N ILE A 220 11.70 23.47 3.22
CA ILE A 220 11.63 22.26 2.41
C ILE A 220 12.13 22.60 1.01
N THR A 221 13.01 21.77 0.48
CA THR A 221 13.60 21.96 -0.86
C THR A 221 13.37 20.73 -1.73
N LEU A 222 13.08 20.95 -3.00
CA LEU A 222 12.90 19.88 -3.97
C LEU A 222 14.26 19.31 -4.34
N THR A 223 14.39 17.99 -4.34
CA THR A 223 15.63 17.32 -4.77
C THR A 223 15.67 17.04 -6.27
N VAL A 224 14.52 17.14 -6.95
CA VAL A 224 14.36 16.93 -8.40
C VAL A 224 13.34 17.90 -9.01
N ALA A 225 13.42 18.13 -10.33
CA ALA A 225 12.54 19.06 -11.03
C ALA A 225 11.09 18.55 -11.23
N GLN A 226 10.88 17.22 -11.17
CA GLN A 226 9.57 16.59 -11.32
C GLN A 226 8.67 16.76 -10.08
N ALA A 227 9.27 17.00 -8.91
CA ALA A 227 8.55 17.23 -7.67
C ALA A 227 7.89 18.62 -7.68
N LYS A 228 6.75 18.76 -7.00
CA LYS A 228 5.99 20.02 -6.94
C LYS A 228 6.09 20.64 -5.54
N PRO A 229 6.23 21.97 -5.42
CA PRO A 229 6.29 22.63 -4.10
C PRO A 229 4.96 22.57 -3.35
N THR A 230 3.84 22.43 -4.06
CA THR A 230 2.51 22.23 -3.49
C THR A 230 1.86 21.07 -4.21
N ILE A 231 1.33 20.11 -3.43
CA ILE A 231 0.58 18.97 -3.97
C ILE A 231 -0.88 19.35 -4.01
N GLN A 232 -1.43 19.46 -5.22
CA GLN A 232 -2.86 19.66 -5.39
C GLN A 232 -3.60 18.36 -5.10
N ARG A 233 -4.46 18.37 -4.07
CA ARG A 233 -5.35 17.24 -3.79
C ARG A 233 -6.24 16.95 -5.00
N ARG A 234 -6.50 15.67 -5.23
CA ARG A 234 -7.42 15.22 -6.27
C ARG A 234 -8.87 15.32 -5.80
N ILE A 235 -9.73 15.73 -6.71
CA ILE A 235 -11.17 15.90 -6.51
C ILE A 235 -11.85 15.36 -7.75
N VAL A 236 -12.69 14.35 -7.59
CA VAL A 236 -13.57 13.83 -8.63
C VAL A 236 -14.61 14.91 -8.92
N THR A 237 -14.48 15.52 -10.09
CA THR A 237 -15.36 16.62 -10.50
C THR A 237 -16.66 16.15 -11.14
N LYS A 238 -16.75 14.87 -11.50
CA LYS A 238 -17.91 14.25 -12.13
C LYS A 238 -18.21 12.92 -11.46
N LEU A 239 -19.37 12.81 -10.83
CA LEU A 239 -19.85 11.53 -10.31
C LEU A 239 -20.19 10.61 -11.50
N PRO A 240 -19.90 9.29 -11.41
CA PRO A 240 -20.45 8.32 -12.34
C PRO A 240 -21.98 8.39 -12.37
N PRO A 241 -22.63 8.02 -13.49
CA PRO A 241 -24.08 8.05 -13.64
C PRO A 241 -24.82 7.19 -12.62
#